data_AF-A0A356C0E7-F1
#
_entry.id   AF-A0A356C0E7-F1
#
_cell.length_a   1.000
_cell.length_b   1.000
_cell.length_c   1.000
_cell.angle_alpha   90.00
_cell.angle_beta   90.00
_cell.angle_gamma   90.00
#
_symmetry.space_group_name_H-M   'P 1'
#
loop_
_entity.id
_entity.type
_entity.pdbx_description
1 polymer ?
#
loop_
_entity_poly.entity_id
_entity_poly.type
_entity_poly.pdbx_seq_one_letter_code
_entity_poly.pdbx_strand_id
1 'polypeptide(L)'
;MAVHVPLSAEAQAEARLLMLSTNNILVPSSGRPIVTPNQDMVIGLYYLTAHKEGAKGEGSYFGSIDEIIHAYNAGAISLHARIVLRQDDEARTRLETTAGRLFVNEILPEGMDYINHELDKKKLGNLVERLYKDEGAAVTAKVLDEIMQLGFEFSTRSGTTVSVADIAVPASKHGRIRDAEEEVEQIEAQFRRGLLTPEER
;
A
#
# COMPACT_ATOMS: atom_id res chain seq x y z
N MET A 1 -28.52 -3.63 -2.06
CA MET A 1 -28.74 -3.59 -0.61
C MET A 1 -30.15 -3.08 -0.34
N ALA A 2 -30.82 -3.57 0.70
CA ALA A 2 -32.09 -3.00 1.14
C ALA A 2 -31.83 -1.64 1.83
N VAL A 3 -32.69 -0.66 1.59
CA VAL A 3 -32.59 0.68 2.19
C VAL A 3 -33.82 0.89 3.05
N HIS A 4 -33.60 1.24 4.32
CA HIS A 4 -34.67 1.50 5.29
C HIS A 4 -34.57 2.95 5.78
N VAL A 5 -35.71 3.56 6.09
CA VAL A 5 -35.77 4.97 6.51
C VAL A 5 -36.25 5.05 7.97
N PRO A 6 -35.44 5.54 8.91
CA PRO A 6 -35.88 5.77 10.29
C PRO A 6 -36.85 6.97 10.34
N LEU A 7 -38.06 6.76 10.86
CA LEU A 7 -39.10 7.78 10.85
C LEU A 7 -39.16 8.60 12.14
N SER A 8 -38.99 7.97 13.31
CA SER A 8 -39.07 8.69 14.60
C SER A 8 -37.82 9.51 14.86
N ALA A 9 -37.95 10.57 15.67
CA ALA A 9 -36.83 11.44 16.03
C ALA A 9 -35.75 10.66 16.80
N GLU A 10 -36.15 9.72 17.64
CA GLU A 10 -35.26 8.83 18.40
C GLU A 10 -34.48 7.90 17.47
N ALA A 11 -35.16 7.28 16.51
CA ALA A 11 -34.52 6.38 15.55
C ALA A 11 -33.55 7.15 14.62
N GLN A 12 -33.88 8.38 14.23
CA GLN A 12 -32.97 9.24 13.46
C GLN A 12 -31.74 9.64 14.29
N ALA A 13 -31.92 9.97 15.57
CA ALA A 13 -30.82 10.29 16.47
C ALA A 13 -29.91 9.07 16.70
N GLU A 14 -30.48 7.89 16.94
CA GLU A 14 -29.73 6.63 17.11
C GLU A 14 -28.93 6.27 15.85
N ALA A 15 -29.56 6.35 14.67
CA ALA A 15 -28.89 6.09 13.40
C ALA A 15 -27.69 7.02 13.19
N ARG A 16 -27.84 8.30 13.54
CA ARG A 16 -26.78 9.30 13.37
C ARG A 16 -25.67 9.18 14.41
N LEU A 17 -26.00 8.87 15.66
CA LEU A 17 -25.04 8.86 16.76
C LEU A 17 -24.32 7.52 16.91
N LEU A 18 -24.97 6.39 16.61
CA LEU A 18 -24.43 5.06 16.80
C LEU A 18 -24.16 4.32 15.50
N MET A 19 -25.11 4.34 14.55
CA MET A 19 -25.03 3.50 13.34
C MET A 19 -24.24 4.12 12.18
N LEU A 20 -23.85 5.40 12.27
CA LEU A 20 -23.14 6.10 11.22
C LEU A 20 -21.80 5.40 10.89
N SER A 21 -21.48 5.27 9.59
CA SER A 21 -20.29 4.54 9.12
C SER A 21 -18.98 5.08 9.70
N THR A 22 -18.90 6.39 9.95
CA THR A 22 -17.72 7.05 10.53
C THR A 22 -17.39 6.55 11.94
N ASN A 23 -18.36 5.99 12.66
CA ASN A 23 -18.14 5.41 13.99
C ASN A 23 -17.62 3.97 13.91
N ASN A 24 -17.83 3.30 12.79
CA ASN A 24 -17.59 1.86 12.61
C ASN A 24 -16.26 1.59 11.90
N ILE A 25 -15.17 2.20 12.38
CA ILE A 25 -13.82 2.11 11.80
C ILE A 25 -13.09 0.83 12.23
N LEU A 26 -13.34 0.35 13.44
CA LEU A 26 -12.68 -0.82 14.03
C LEU A 26 -13.61 -2.03 14.11
N VAL A 27 -13.04 -3.22 14.00
CA VAL A 27 -13.75 -4.47 14.25
C VAL A 27 -13.97 -4.65 15.76
N PRO A 28 -15.21 -4.79 16.26
CA PRO A 28 -15.49 -4.88 17.70
C PRO A 28 -14.78 -6.04 18.41
N SER A 29 -14.50 -7.14 17.71
CA SER A 29 -13.87 -8.32 18.29
C SER A 29 -12.36 -8.20 18.50
N SER A 30 -11.67 -7.38 17.72
CA SER A 30 -10.19 -7.35 17.68
C SER A 30 -9.58 -5.96 17.76
N GLY A 31 -10.38 -4.91 17.64
CA GLY A 31 -9.89 -3.52 17.61
C GLY A 31 -9.09 -3.16 16.37
N ARG A 32 -8.98 -4.05 15.37
CA ARG A 32 -8.27 -3.78 14.12
C ARG A 32 -9.13 -2.94 13.17
N PRO A 33 -8.53 -2.05 12.35
CA PRO A 33 -9.28 -1.28 11.36
C PRO A 33 -9.92 -2.16 10.29
N ILE A 34 -11.22 -1.97 10.02
CA ILE A 34 -11.92 -2.65 8.90
C ILE A 34 -11.85 -1.84 7.60
N VAL A 35 -11.72 -0.52 7.72
CA VAL A 35 -11.72 0.45 6.61
C VAL A 35 -10.33 0.67 5.98
N THR A 36 -9.46 -0.33 6.06
CA THR A 36 -8.12 -0.23 5.46
C THR A 36 -8.24 -0.24 3.92
N PRO A 37 -7.53 0.65 3.19
CA PRO A 37 -7.51 0.62 1.72
C PRO A 37 -7.13 -0.76 1.15
N ASN A 38 -7.75 -1.12 0.03
CA ASN A 38 -7.56 -2.43 -0.61
C ASN A 38 -7.28 -2.30 -2.12
N GLN A 39 -6.81 -3.41 -2.72
CA GLN A 39 -6.62 -3.58 -4.17
C GLN A 39 -5.93 -2.37 -4.82
N ASP A 40 -6.60 -1.69 -5.74
CA ASP A 40 -6.04 -0.66 -6.60
C ASP A 40 -5.59 0.58 -5.83
N MET A 41 -6.26 0.92 -4.71
CA MET A 41 -5.81 2.00 -3.83
C MET A 41 -4.42 1.69 -3.27
N VAL A 42 -4.18 0.43 -2.87
CA VAL A 42 -2.87 0.01 -2.35
C VAL A 42 -1.83 0.05 -3.46
N ILE A 43 -2.18 -0.37 -4.68
CA ILE A 43 -1.26 -0.31 -5.83
C ILE A 43 -0.87 1.14 -6.13
N GLY A 44 -1.82 2.07 -6.15
CA GLY A 44 -1.54 3.48 -6.39
C GLY A 44 -0.68 4.12 -5.32
N LEU A 45 -0.95 3.85 -4.04
CA LEU A 45 -0.14 4.35 -2.93
C LEU A 45 1.26 3.73 -2.88
N TYR A 46 1.37 2.44 -3.21
CA TYR A 46 2.66 1.75 -3.33
C TYR A 46 3.48 2.39 -4.46
N TYR A 47 2.89 2.52 -5.65
CA TYR A 47 3.51 3.20 -6.78
C TYR A 47 3.98 4.61 -6.39
N LEU A 48 3.09 5.42 -5.81
CA LEU A 48 3.40 6.78 -5.39
C LEU A 48 4.60 6.84 -4.43
N THR A 49 4.68 5.92 -3.46
CA THR A 49 5.74 5.92 -2.43
C THR A 49 7.01 5.16 -2.81
N ALA A 50 7.00 4.46 -3.95
CA ALA A 50 8.12 3.69 -4.46
C ALA A 50 9.30 4.59 -4.87
N HIS A 51 10.49 4.04 -4.71
CA HIS A 51 11.75 4.67 -5.13
C HIS A 51 12.32 3.96 -6.35
N LYS A 52 12.91 4.73 -7.27
CA LYS A 52 13.61 4.20 -8.45
C LYS A 52 14.98 4.84 -8.58
N GLU A 53 16.02 4.01 -8.56
CA GLU A 53 17.40 4.44 -8.82
C GLU A 53 17.54 5.00 -10.24
N GLY A 54 18.29 6.10 -10.39
CA GLY A 54 18.54 6.77 -11.67
C GLY A 54 17.34 7.56 -12.21
N ALA A 55 16.34 7.86 -11.38
CA ALA A 55 15.18 8.62 -11.83
C ALA A 55 15.53 10.10 -12.10
N LYS A 56 14.79 10.73 -13.01
CA LYS A 56 15.01 12.13 -13.39
C LYS A 56 14.88 13.04 -12.16
N GLY A 57 15.92 13.84 -11.89
CA GLY A 57 15.96 14.75 -10.75
C GLY A 57 16.49 14.14 -9.45
N GLU A 58 17.09 12.95 -9.49
CA GLU A 58 17.75 12.34 -8.33
C GLU A 58 18.87 13.22 -7.77
N GLY A 59 18.94 13.32 -6.44
CA GLY A 59 19.91 14.14 -5.72
C GLY A 59 19.59 15.64 -5.70
N SER A 60 18.45 16.05 -6.27
CA SER A 60 18.01 17.45 -6.22
C SER A 60 17.70 17.87 -4.78
N TYR A 61 18.07 19.11 -4.46
CA TYR A 61 17.85 19.71 -3.15
C TYR A 61 16.71 20.73 -3.23
N PHE A 62 15.81 20.69 -2.26
CA PHE A 62 14.65 21.57 -2.19
C PHE A 62 14.51 22.23 -0.83
N GLY A 63 14.11 23.50 -0.84
CA GLY A 63 13.94 24.31 0.36
C GLY A 63 12.55 24.26 0.98
N SER A 64 11.53 23.91 0.18
CA SER A 64 10.12 23.81 0.60
C SER A 64 9.37 22.73 -0.18
N ILE A 65 8.20 22.34 0.34
CA ILE A 65 7.30 21.39 -0.32
C ILE A 65 6.74 21.98 -1.63
N ASP A 66 6.37 23.26 -1.62
CA ASP A 66 5.85 23.96 -2.81
C ASP A 66 6.82 23.92 -4.00
N GLU A 67 8.13 24.06 -3.72
CA GLU A 67 9.18 23.99 -4.75
C GLU A 67 9.19 22.61 -5.43
N ILE A 68 8.95 21.55 -4.66
CA ILE A 68 8.92 20.17 -5.14
C ILE A 68 7.67 19.95 -5.99
N ILE A 69 6.51 20.44 -5.55
CA ILE A 69 5.26 20.38 -6.32
C ILE A 69 5.42 21.13 -7.65
N HIS A 70 6.02 22.32 -7.64
CA HIS A 70 6.31 23.07 -8.86
C HIS A 70 7.29 22.33 -9.78
N ALA A 71 8.37 21.78 -9.25
CA ALA A 71 9.35 21.02 -10.01
C ALA A 71 8.73 19.74 -10.63
N TYR A 72 7.82 19.08 -9.91
CA TYR A 72 7.08 17.93 -10.41
C TYR A 72 6.12 18.32 -11.53
N ASN A 73 5.33 19.38 -11.33
CA ASN A 73 4.40 19.89 -12.34
C ASN A 73 5.10 20.40 -13.61
N ALA A 74 6.31 20.96 -13.47
CA ALA A 74 7.16 21.33 -14.59
C ALA A 74 7.82 20.12 -15.29
N GLY A 75 7.68 18.91 -14.74
CA GLY A 75 8.32 17.69 -15.24
C GLY A 75 9.84 17.66 -15.06
N ALA A 76 10.38 18.48 -14.17
CA ALA A 76 11.82 18.54 -13.86
C ALA A 76 12.26 17.33 -13.01
N ILE A 77 11.39 16.86 -12.11
CA ILE A 77 11.62 15.68 -11.26
C ILE A 77 10.59 14.59 -11.52
N SER A 78 10.98 13.34 -11.27
CA SER A 78 10.08 12.18 -11.26
C SER A 78 9.54 11.90 -9.85
N LEU A 79 8.35 11.29 -9.75
CA LEU A 79 7.74 10.89 -8.47
C LEU A 79 8.67 10.01 -7.62
N HIS A 80 9.38 9.10 -8.28
CA HIS A 80 10.23 8.10 -7.63
C HIS A 80 11.68 8.55 -7.44
N ALA A 81 12.00 9.80 -7.81
CA ALA A 81 13.34 10.35 -7.66
C ALA A 81 13.65 10.61 -6.18
N ARG A 82 14.87 10.23 -5.76
CA ARG A 82 15.37 10.53 -4.42
C ARG A 82 15.78 11.99 -4.35
N ILE A 83 15.16 12.72 -3.43
CA ILE A 83 15.34 14.17 -3.25
C ILE A 83 15.73 14.46 -1.81
N VAL A 84 16.41 15.59 -1.59
CA VAL A 84 16.79 16.06 -0.27
C VAL A 84 15.93 17.27 0.08
N LEU A 85 15.05 17.11 1.06
CA LEU A 85 14.22 18.18 1.60
C LEU A 85 14.89 18.75 2.86
N ARG A 86 14.92 20.08 2.96
CA ARG A 86 15.27 20.77 4.20
C ARG A 86 14.08 20.73 5.17
N GLN A 87 14.26 20.14 6.34
CA GLN A 87 13.28 20.27 7.43
C GLN A 87 13.43 21.63 8.12
N ASP A 88 12.31 22.21 8.52
CA ASP A 88 12.25 23.51 9.21
C ASP A 88 12.46 23.39 10.72
N ASP A 89 13.27 22.41 11.13
CA ASP A 89 13.69 22.22 12.52
C ASP A 89 14.85 23.18 12.85
N GLU A 90 15.01 23.55 14.13
CA GLU A 90 16.12 24.41 14.60
C GLU A 90 17.51 23.88 14.16
N ALA A 91 17.62 22.56 13.95
CA ALA A 91 18.83 21.87 13.50
C ALA A 91 19.05 21.85 11.97
N ARG A 92 18.11 22.37 11.17
CA ARG A 92 18.14 22.35 9.69
C ARG A 92 18.52 20.98 9.11
N THR A 93 17.92 19.93 9.67
CA THR A 93 18.14 18.55 9.25
C THR A 93 17.74 18.35 7.80
N ARG A 94 18.49 17.46 7.13
CA ARG A 94 18.25 17.08 5.74
C ARG A 94 17.52 15.75 5.74
N LEU A 95 16.32 15.74 5.17
CA LEU A 95 15.53 14.53 5.01
C LEU A 95 15.66 14.03 3.57
N GLU A 96 16.20 12.83 3.41
CA GLU A 96 16.20 12.14 2.12
C GLU A 96 14.85 11.45 1.93
N THR A 97 14.10 11.84 0.91
CA THR A 97 12.78 11.28 0.63
C THR A 97 12.52 11.18 -0.88
N THR A 98 11.30 10.85 -1.29
CA THR A 98 10.87 10.91 -2.70
C THR A 98 9.76 11.94 -2.87
N ALA A 99 9.64 12.49 -4.08
CA ALA A 99 8.59 13.45 -4.39
C ALA A 99 7.19 12.87 -4.12
N GLY A 100 7.00 11.58 -4.44
CA GLY A 100 5.74 10.90 -4.20
C GLY A 100 5.35 10.74 -2.71
N ARG A 101 6.32 10.54 -1.82
CA ARG A 101 6.05 10.44 -0.37
C ARG A 101 5.53 11.74 0.21
N LEU A 102 5.87 12.89 -0.37
CA LEU A 102 5.41 14.19 0.14
C LEU A 102 3.91 14.37 -0.01
N PHE A 103 3.34 13.96 -1.15
CA PHE A 103 1.88 14.00 -1.36
C PHE A 103 1.12 13.18 -0.32
N VAL A 104 1.69 12.06 0.13
CA VAL A 104 1.11 11.25 1.21
C VAL A 104 1.26 11.93 2.57
N ASN A 105 2.35 12.64 2.81
CA ASN A 105 2.56 13.31 4.09
C ASN A 105 1.75 14.61 4.23
N GLU A 106 1.41 15.25 3.12
CA GLU A 106 0.57 16.47 3.09
C GLU A 106 -0.86 16.20 3.58
N ILE A 107 -1.39 15.00 3.31
CA ILE A 107 -2.74 14.59 3.75
C ILE A 107 -2.78 14.12 5.21
N LEU A 108 -1.62 13.95 5.86
CA LEU A 108 -1.57 13.52 7.26
C LEU A 108 -1.80 14.70 8.19
N PRO A 109 -2.52 14.51 9.31
CA PRO A 109 -2.72 15.55 10.32
C PRO A 109 -1.41 15.97 10.99
N GLU A 110 -1.40 17.21 11.48
CA GLU A 110 -0.27 17.80 12.20
C GLU A 110 0.06 16.97 13.45
N GLY A 111 1.35 16.63 13.64
CA GLY A 111 1.82 15.86 14.79
C GLY A 111 2.11 14.38 14.53
N MET A 112 1.81 13.87 13.32
CA MET A 112 2.22 12.53 12.92
C MET A 112 3.65 12.49 12.35
N ASP A 113 4.33 11.36 12.54
CA ASP A 113 5.67 11.16 12.00
C ASP A 113 5.65 11.09 10.48
N TYR A 114 6.69 11.66 9.87
CA TYR A 114 6.86 11.60 8.42
C TYR A 114 7.03 10.16 7.90
N ILE A 115 6.17 9.75 6.98
CA ILE A 115 6.21 8.45 6.33
C ILE A 115 7.28 8.45 5.24
N ASN A 116 8.44 7.85 5.55
CA ASN A 116 9.56 7.75 4.61
C ASN A 116 9.83 6.33 4.08
N HIS A 117 8.77 5.55 3.83
CA HIS A 117 8.89 4.19 3.33
C HIS A 117 7.74 3.86 2.37
N GLU A 118 7.89 2.78 1.62
CA GLU A 118 6.85 2.29 0.71
C GLU A 118 5.63 1.79 1.48
N LEU A 119 4.45 2.24 1.08
CA LEU A 119 3.19 1.87 1.71
C LEU A 119 2.62 0.60 1.10
N ASP A 120 2.78 -0.50 1.82
CA ASP A 120 2.10 -1.77 1.53
C ASP A 120 0.77 -1.87 2.30
N LYS A 121 -0.01 -2.92 1.99
CA LYS A 121 -1.31 -3.17 2.65
C LYS A 121 -1.22 -3.26 4.18
N LYS A 122 -0.14 -3.84 4.72
CA LYS A 122 0.03 -4.02 6.17
C LYS A 122 0.36 -2.68 6.84
N LYS A 123 1.27 -1.91 6.25
CA LYS A 123 1.68 -0.59 6.73
C LYS A 123 0.53 0.41 6.67
N LEU A 124 -0.31 0.34 5.62
CA LEU A 124 -1.55 1.10 5.58
C LEU A 124 -2.48 0.72 6.73
N GLY A 125 -2.67 -0.57 7.02
CA GLY A 125 -3.46 -0.99 8.18
C GLY A 125 -2.94 -0.43 9.50
N ASN A 126 -1.62 -0.45 9.71
CA ASN A 126 -0.98 0.14 10.89
C ASN A 126 -1.13 1.67 10.94
N LEU A 127 -1.06 2.34 9.78
CA LEU A 127 -1.26 3.79 9.67
C LEU A 127 -2.68 4.18 10.10
N VAL A 128 -3.70 3.47 9.61
CA VAL A 128 -5.09 3.71 10.01
C VAL A 128 -5.29 3.47 11.51
N GLU A 129 -4.67 2.41 12.06
CA GLU A 129 -4.75 2.14 13.48
C GLU A 129 -4.13 3.27 14.33
N ARG A 130 -2.98 3.79 13.89
CA ARG A 130 -2.31 4.91 14.57
C ARG A 130 -3.13 6.20 14.47
N LEU A 131 -3.57 6.55 13.27
CA LEU A 131 -4.41 7.71 13.01
C LEU A 131 -5.70 7.71 13.85
N TYR A 132 -6.33 6.54 14.01
CA TYR A 132 -7.50 6.40 14.86
C TYR A 132 -7.19 6.60 16.35
N LYS A 133 -6.04 6.13 16.82
CA LYS A 133 -5.64 6.28 18.24
C LYS A 133 -5.26 7.71 18.58
N ASP A 134 -4.58 8.40 17.67
CA ASP A 134 -4.03 9.73 17.91
C ASP A 134 -5.10 10.82 17.70
N GLU A 135 -5.88 10.74 16.62
CA GLU A 135 -6.79 11.82 16.19
C GLU A 135 -8.30 11.48 16.30
N GLY A 136 -8.62 10.21 16.57
CA GLY A 136 -9.99 9.73 16.70
C GLY A 136 -10.73 9.55 15.37
N ALA A 137 -12.00 9.13 15.48
CA ALA A 137 -12.77 8.60 14.36
C ALA A 137 -13.05 9.63 13.24
N ALA A 138 -13.42 10.86 13.61
CA ALA A 138 -13.86 11.87 12.65
C ALA A 138 -12.72 12.36 11.73
N VAL A 139 -11.52 12.58 12.30
CA VAL A 139 -10.33 12.96 11.52
C VAL A 139 -9.86 11.78 10.69
N THR A 140 -9.83 10.58 11.28
CA THR A 140 -9.47 9.35 10.57
C THR A 140 -10.31 9.14 9.33
N ALA A 141 -11.64 9.32 9.42
CA ALA A 141 -12.53 9.17 8.27
C ALA A 141 -12.20 10.14 7.13
N LYS A 142 -11.89 11.40 7.43
CA LYS A 142 -11.52 12.42 6.41
C LYS A 142 -10.21 12.07 5.71
N VAL A 143 -9.18 11.75 6.50
CA VAL A 143 -7.87 11.38 5.95
C VAL A 143 -7.96 10.10 5.14
N LEU A 144 -8.80 9.13 5.54
CA LEU A 144 -9.05 7.92 4.75
C LEU A 144 -9.68 8.22 3.38
N ASP A 145 -10.60 9.18 3.30
CA ASP A 145 -11.16 9.61 2.02
C ASP A 145 -10.10 10.26 1.13
N GLU A 146 -9.18 11.04 1.69
CA GLU A 146 -8.05 11.63 0.96
C GLU A 146 -7.05 10.56 0.49
N ILE A 147 -6.70 9.59 1.35
CA ILE A 147 -5.88 8.42 1.00
C ILE A 147 -6.52 7.64 -0.15
N MET A 148 -7.84 7.44 -0.11
CA MET A 148 -8.59 6.77 -1.16
C MET A 148 -8.49 7.52 -2.49
N GLN A 149 -8.73 8.83 -2.49
CA GLN A 149 -8.64 9.67 -3.68
C GLN A 149 -7.24 9.62 -4.29
N LEU A 150 -6.22 9.80 -3.46
CA LEU A 150 -4.82 9.74 -3.87
C LEU A 150 -4.45 8.37 -4.44
N GLY A 151 -4.89 7.30 -3.77
CA GLY A 151 -4.67 5.92 -4.23
C GLY A 151 -5.28 5.66 -5.60
N PHE A 152 -6.52 6.08 -5.84
CA PHE A 152 -7.15 5.91 -7.15
C PHE A 152 -6.55 6.79 -8.25
N GLU A 153 -6.20 8.04 -7.94
CA GLU A 153 -5.54 8.94 -8.89
C GLU A 153 -4.22 8.34 -9.37
N PHE A 154 -3.33 7.99 -8.44
CA PHE A 154 -2.01 7.49 -8.78
C PHE A 154 -2.03 6.04 -9.31
N SER A 155 -3.02 5.23 -8.93
CA SER A 155 -3.26 3.94 -9.57
C SER A 155 -3.56 4.13 -11.06
N THR A 156 -4.45 5.07 -11.39
CA THR A 156 -4.80 5.38 -12.79
C THR A 156 -3.60 5.94 -13.55
N ARG A 157 -2.86 6.88 -12.95
CA ARG A 157 -1.67 7.49 -13.56
C ARG A 157 -0.51 6.52 -13.74
N SER A 158 -0.39 5.51 -12.88
CA SER A 158 0.65 4.48 -13.01
C SER A 158 0.54 3.70 -14.32
N GLY A 159 -0.67 3.60 -14.90
CA GLY A 159 -0.92 2.79 -16.08
C GLY A 159 -0.59 1.31 -15.87
N THR A 160 -0.59 0.83 -14.61
CA THR A 160 -0.21 -0.54 -14.27
C THR A 160 -1.16 -1.52 -14.97
N THR A 161 -0.59 -2.42 -15.75
CA THR A 161 -1.30 -3.46 -16.48
C THR A 161 -0.60 -4.79 -16.29
N VAL A 162 -1.26 -5.88 -16.68
CA VAL A 162 -0.68 -7.22 -16.62
C VAL A 162 -0.81 -7.87 -18.00
N SER A 163 0.31 -8.32 -18.53
CA SER A 163 0.44 -9.06 -19.78
C SER A 163 0.97 -10.47 -19.52
N VAL A 164 0.73 -11.37 -20.48
CA VAL A 164 1.34 -12.71 -20.48
C VAL A 164 2.88 -12.62 -20.46
N ALA A 165 3.44 -11.56 -21.05
CA ALA A 165 4.88 -11.32 -21.05
C ALA A 165 5.46 -11.00 -19.66
N ASP A 166 4.64 -10.53 -18.72
CA ASP A 166 5.09 -10.23 -17.35
C ASP A 166 5.28 -11.51 -16.52
N ILE A 167 4.77 -12.65 -16.99
CA ILE A 167 4.90 -13.95 -16.36
C ILE A 167 6.25 -14.57 -16.76
N ALA A 168 7.29 -14.27 -15.97
CA ALA A 168 8.61 -14.85 -16.17
C ALA A 168 8.62 -16.35 -15.84
N VAL A 169 8.80 -17.20 -16.86
CA VAL A 169 9.03 -18.63 -16.67
C VAL A 169 10.52 -18.85 -16.36
N PRO A 170 10.88 -19.43 -15.20
CA PRO A 170 12.28 -19.66 -14.85
C PRO A 170 12.94 -20.63 -15.84
N ALA A 171 14.13 -20.29 -16.32
CA ALA A 171 14.89 -21.15 -17.25
C ALA A 171 15.18 -22.55 -16.66
N SER A 172 15.30 -22.66 -15.34
CA SER A 172 15.54 -23.92 -14.62
C SER A 172 14.32 -24.85 -14.56
N LYS A 173 13.13 -24.39 -14.96
CA LYS A 173 11.87 -25.15 -14.81
C LYS A 173 11.96 -26.53 -15.47
N HIS A 174 12.38 -26.59 -16.73
CA HIS A 174 12.43 -27.86 -17.48
C HIS A 174 13.47 -28.83 -16.92
N GLY A 175 14.62 -28.33 -16.45
CA GLY A 175 15.63 -29.17 -15.79
C GLY A 175 15.07 -29.81 -14.52
N ARG A 176 14.47 -29.00 -13.63
CA ARG A 176 13.88 -29.50 -12.38
C ARG A 176 12.76 -30.52 -12.60
N ILE A 177 11.94 -30.33 -13.64
CA ILE A 177 10.88 -31.29 -13.97
C ILE A 177 11.49 -32.61 -14.42
N ARG A 178 12.49 -32.57 -15.30
CA ARG A 178 13.18 -33.79 -15.77
C ARG A 178 13.85 -34.53 -14.62
N ASP A 179 14.56 -33.82 -13.75
CA ASP A 179 15.24 -34.44 -12.61
C ASP A 179 14.23 -35.15 -11.68
N ALA A 180 13.05 -34.55 -11.46
CA ALA A 180 11.98 -35.16 -10.69
C ALA A 180 11.32 -36.36 -11.43
N GLU A 181 11.15 -36.29 -12.75
CA GLU A 181 10.66 -37.41 -13.56
C GLU A 181 11.62 -38.61 -13.50
N GLU A 182 12.93 -38.37 -13.55
CA GLU A 182 13.96 -39.41 -13.41
C GLU A 182 13.91 -40.05 -12.01
N GLU A 183 13.72 -39.26 -10.95
CA GLU A 183 13.59 -39.77 -9.59
C GLU A 183 12.32 -40.63 -9.42
N VAL A 184 11.19 -40.17 -9.97
CA VAL A 184 9.94 -40.95 -9.98
C VAL A 184 10.10 -42.26 -10.75
N GLU A 185 10.80 -42.24 -11.90
CA GLU A 185 11.06 -43.45 -12.67
C GLU A 185 11.92 -44.46 -11.89
N GLN A 186 12.91 -43.98 -11.13
CA GLN A 186 13.72 -44.84 -10.25
C GLN A 186 12.87 -45.47 -9.14
N ILE A 187 12.00 -44.71 -8.49
CA ILE A 187 11.09 -45.20 -7.45
C ILE A 187 10.13 -46.23 -8.03
N GLU A 188 9.52 -45.96 -9.19
CA GLU A 188 8.65 -46.93 -9.86
C GLU A 188 9.39 -48.22 -10.24
N ALA A 189 10.63 -48.12 -10.70
CA ALA A 189 11.43 -49.29 -11.04
C ALA A 189 11.75 -50.14 -9.79
N GLN A 190 12.05 -49.50 -8.66
CA GLN A 190 12.25 -50.18 -7.37
C GLN A 190 10.97 -50.86 -6.89
N PHE A 191 9.82 -50.19 -7.00
CA PHE A 191 8.52 -50.77 -6.69
C PHE A 191 8.19 -51.99 -7.56
N ARG A 192 8.38 -51.90 -8.89
CA ARG A 192 8.16 -53.03 -9.83
C ARG A 192 9.06 -54.24 -9.52
N ARG A 193 10.24 -54.01 -8.96
CA ARG A 193 11.17 -55.06 -8.50
C ARG A 193 10.82 -55.61 -7.11
N GLY A 194 9.78 -55.08 -6.47
CA GLY A 194 9.33 -55.50 -5.13
C GLY A 194 10.20 -54.98 -3.99
N LEU A 195 11.04 -53.96 -4.24
CA LEU A 195 11.92 -53.37 -3.22
C LEU A 195 11.23 -52.31 -2.35
N LEU A 196 10.06 -51.83 -2.77
CA LEU A 196 9.25 -50.83 -2.07
C LEU A 196 7.83 -51.33 -1.89
N THR A 197 7.20 -50.96 -0.78
CA THR A 197 5.78 -51.18 -0.55
C THR A 197 4.93 -50.10 -1.23
N PRO A 198 3.61 -50.30 -1.41
CA PRO A 198 2.74 -49.29 -2.00
C PRO A 198 2.64 -47.99 -1.19
N GLU A 199 2.92 -48.03 0.12
CA GLU A 199 2.92 -46.85 1.00
C GLU A 199 4.25 -46.07 0.93
N GLU A 200 5.33 -46.72 0.49
CA GLU A 200 6.66 -46.12 0.32
C GLU A 200 6.93 -45.61 -1.11
N ARG A 201 5.96 -45.79 -2.02
CA ARG A 201 5.96 -45.27 -3.40
C ARG A 201 5.37 -43.86 -3.44
#